data_AF-A0A925BQ17-F1
#
_entry.id   AF-A0A925BQ17-F1
#
_cell.length_a   1.000
_cell.length_b   1.000
_cell.length_c   1.000
_cell.angle_alpha   90.00
_cell.angle_beta   90.00
_cell.angle_gamma   90.00
#
_symmetry.space_group_name_H-M   'P 1'
#
loop_
_entity.id
_entity.type
_entity.pdbx_description
1 polymer ?
#
loop_
_entity_poly.entity_id
_entity_poly.type
_entity_poly.pdbx_seq_one_letter_code
_entity_poly.pdbx_strand_id
1 'polypeptide(L)'
;MNALLVRAVWLVVVVGMSVAFVTPSRAADDLKPEAVLKSIELGKRSLISKQLPNGSFDSPLNGLYATGPSALATLALLNIGMTAQDQPIQKALEFLRSQRPLTKTYEAGLQLMVFAAAKDGNRDRAR
;
A
#
# COMPACT_ATOMS: atom_id res chain seq x y z
N MET A 1 -4.11 52.12 42.69
CA MET A 1 -3.33 51.10 41.95
C MET A 1 -3.14 51.61 40.53
N ASN A 2 -1.90 51.81 40.09
CA ASN A 2 -1.57 52.62 38.92
C ASN A 2 -1.99 51.91 37.62
N ALA A 3 -2.79 52.54 36.75
CA ALA A 3 -3.33 51.90 35.54
C ALA A 3 -2.24 51.36 34.59
N LEU A 4 -1.03 51.92 34.67
CA LEU A 4 0.17 51.45 33.97
C LEU A 4 0.67 50.08 34.47
N LEU A 5 0.59 49.81 35.77
CA LEU A 5 0.98 48.51 36.36
C LEU A 5 0.02 47.40 35.92
N VAL A 6 -1.28 47.69 35.84
CA VAL A 6 -2.29 46.71 35.40
C VAL A 6 -2.11 46.35 33.92
N ARG A 7 -1.79 47.33 33.06
CA ARG A 7 -1.51 47.11 31.63
C ARG A 7 -0.25 46.29 31.40
N ALA A 8 0.81 46.53 32.18
CA ALA A 8 2.05 45.77 32.11
C ALA A 8 1.84 44.30 32.51
N VAL A 9 1.06 44.04 33.57
CA VAL A 9 0.72 42.68 34.00
C VAL A 9 -0.10 41.94 32.93
N TRP A 10 -1.10 42.60 32.33
CA TRP A 10 -1.89 42.02 31.24
C TRP A 10 -1.06 41.70 29.99
N LEU A 11 -0.09 42.56 29.63
CA LEU A 11 0.84 42.29 28.53
C LEU A 11 1.71 41.06 28.79
N VAL A 12 2.23 40.90 30.02
CA VAL A 12 3.03 39.73 30.41
C VAL A 12 2.21 38.44 30.39
N VAL A 13 0.94 38.50 30.83
CA VAL A 13 0.04 37.34 30.79
C VAL A 13 -0.27 36.93 29.35
N VAL A 14 -0.57 37.88 28.46
CA VAL A 14 -0.86 37.58 27.04
C VAL A 14 0.34 37.02 26.30
N VAL A 15 1.55 37.55 26.55
CA VAL A 15 2.80 37.04 25.97
C VAL A 15 3.14 35.65 26.53
N GLY A 16 2.98 35.44 27.85
CA GLY A 16 3.20 34.14 28.50
C GLY A 16 2.26 33.04 28.00
N MET A 17 0.99 33.37 27.72
CA MET A 17 -0.01 32.41 27.21
C MET A 17 0.23 32.04 25.74
N SER A 18 0.97 32.85 24.98
CA SER A 18 1.32 32.58 23.58
C SER A 18 2.49 31.59 23.43
N VAL A 19 3.35 31.46 24.44
CA VAL A 19 4.51 30.53 24.42
C VAL A 19 4.09 29.09 24.77
N ALA A 20 2.95 28.89 25.44
CA ALA A 20 2.48 27.58 25.87
C ALA A 20 1.89 26.68 24.77
N PHE A 21 1.72 27.20 23.54
CA PHE A 21 1.20 26.44 22.38
C PHE A 21 2.27 26.07 21.35
N VAL A 22 3.55 26.31 21.63
CA VAL A 22 4.64 25.79 20.80
C VAL A 22 4.86 24.33 21.19
N THR A 23 4.00 23.44 20.66
CA THR A 23 4.34 22.02 20.64
C THR A 23 5.64 21.89 19.86
N PRO A 24 6.68 21.25 20.41
CA PRO A 24 7.86 20.97 19.61
C PRO A 24 7.40 20.12 18.43
N SER A 25 7.47 20.69 17.22
CA SER A 25 7.39 19.90 16.01
C SER A 25 8.48 18.85 16.16
N ARG A 26 8.10 17.58 16.35
CA ARG A 26 9.07 16.50 16.15
C ARG A 26 9.65 16.74 14.78
N ALA A 27 10.93 17.12 14.72
CA ALA A 27 11.66 17.00 13.48
C ALA A 27 11.37 15.56 13.03
N ALA A 28 10.73 15.41 11.87
CA ALA A 28 10.54 14.09 11.31
C ALA A 28 11.94 13.52 11.20
N ASP A 29 12.27 12.52 12.03
CA ASP A 29 13.49 11.76 11.88
C ASP A 29 13.57 11.40 10.41
N ASP A 30 14.64 11.83 9.72
CA ASP A 30 14.79 11.61 8.29
C ASP A 30 14.47 10.14 7.99
N LEU A 31 13.50 9.91 7.10
CA LEU A 31 12.98 8.57 6.82
C LEU A 31 14.14 7.68 6.33
N LYS A 32 14.59 6.79 7.20
CA LYS A 32 15.74 5.94 6.90
C LYS A 32 15.37 4.88 5.85
N PRO A 33 16.21 4.64 4.82
CA PRO A 33 15.97 3.62 3.81
C PRO A 33 15.66 2.22 4.41
N GLU A 34 16.30 1.86 5.52
CA GLU A 34 16.10 0.59 6.20
C GLU A 34 14.68 0.46 6.75
N ALA A 35 14.08 1.55 7.23
CA ALA A 35 12.71 1.56 7.72
C ALA A 35 11.70 1.34 6.58
N VAL A 36 12.00 1.88 5.39
CA VAL A 36 11.20 1.68 4.18
C VAL A 36 11.27 0.22 3.73
N LEU A 37 12.48 -0.33 3.60
CA LEU A 37 12.68 -1.72 3.21
C LEU A 37 12.03 -2.70 4.19
N LYS A 38 12.14 -2.44 5.49
CA LYS A 38 11.45 -3.21 6.53
C LYS A 38 9.93 -3.17 6.36
N SER A 39 9.37 -2.01 6.08
CA SER A 39 7.92 -1.85 5.85
C SER A 39 7.45 -2.61 4.60
N ILE A 40 8.22 -2.56 3.50
CA ILE A 40 7.93 -3.33 2.28
C ILE A 40 7.94 -4.83 2.57
N GLU A 41 8.93 -5.33 3.32
CA GLU A 41 9.03 -6.75 3.67
C GLU A 41 7.85 -7.21 4.54
N LEU A 42 7.41 -6.40 5.50
CA LEU A 42 6.21 -6.67 6.30
C LEU A 42 4.95 -6.71 5.44
N GLY A 43 4.81 -5.76 4.51
CA GLY A 43 3.71 -5.73 3.54
C GLY A 43 3.67 -6.97 2.66
N LYS A 44 4.83 -7.36 2.09
CA LYS A 44 5.01 -8.57 1.28
C LYS A 44 4.52 -9.81 2.03
N ARG A 45 5.00 -10.01 3.27
CA ARG A 45 4.61 -11.15 4.11
C ARG A 45 3.11 -11.14 4.41
N SER A 46 2.55 -9.97 4.72
CA SER A 46 1.12 -9.83 5.03
C SER A 46 0.22 -10.10 3.82
N LEU A 47 0.68 -9.79 2.61
CA LEU A 47 -0.05 -10.17 1.39
C LEU A 47 0.03 -11.67 1.16
N ILE A 48 1.25 -12.24 1.14
CA ILE A 48 1.45 -13.67 0.88
C ILE A 48 0.71 -14.54 1.91
N SER A 49 0.65 -14.12 3.18
CA SER A 49 -0.07 -14.86 4.22
C SER A 49 -1.58 -14.93 4.01
N LYS A 50 -2.15 -14.07 3.14
CA LYS A 50 -3.57 -14.06 2.77
C LYS A 50 -3.84 -14.78 1.44
N GLN A 51 -2.82 -15.36 0.81
CA GLN A 51 -3.02 -16.15 -0.39
C GLN A 51 -3.69 -17.49 -0.03
N LEU A 52 -4.81 -17.78 -0.70
CA LEU A 52 -5.58 -19.01 -0.55
C LEU A 52 -4.93 -20.17 -1.33
N PRO A 53 -5.27 -21.43 -1.01
CA PRO A 53 -4.69 -22.59 -1.69
C PRO A 53 -4.89 -22.60 -3.21
N ASN A 54 -5.98 -22.00 -3.70
CA ASN A 54 -6.28 -21.88 -5.13
C ASN A 54 -5.49 -20.75 -5.84
N GLY A 55 -4.64 -20.02 -5.13
CA GLY A 55 -3.80 -18.93 -5.66
C GLY A 55 -4.42 -17.54 -5.61
N SER A 56 -5.73 -17.43 -5.33
CA SER A 56 -6.38 -16.14 -5.09
C SER A 56 -5.97 -15.52 -3.74
N PHE A 57 -6.20 -14.23 -3.56
CA PHE A 57 -5.98 -13.54 -2.28
C PHE A 57 -7.32 -13.28 -1.59
N ASP A 58 -7.36 -13.56 -0.29
CA ASP A 58 -8.57 -13.36 0.51
C ASP A 58 -8.91 -11.87 0.64
N SER A 59 -10.17 -11.53 0.38
CA SER A 59 -10.70 -10.18 0.43
C SER A 59 -12.23 -10.20 0.57
N PRO A 60 -12.81 -9.31 1.41
CA PRO A 60 -14.27 -9.12 1.47
C PRO A 60 -14.89 -8.74 0.13
N LEU A 61 -14.10 -8.21 -0.81
CA LEU A 61 -14.57 -7.78 -2.12
C LEU A 61 -14.58 -8.90 -3.18
N ASN A 62 -14.10 -10.11 -2.85
CA ASN A 62 -14.05 -11.22 -3.81
C ASN A 62 -15.43 -11.60 -4.36
N GLY A 63 -16.52 -11.38 -3.60
CA GLY A 63 -17.89 -11.60 -4.07
C GLY A 63 -18.37 -10.55 -5.10
N LEU A 64 -17.79 -9.36 -5.10
CA LEU A 64 -18.11 -8.28 -6.06
C LEU A 64 -17.16 -8.24 -7.25
N TYR A 65 -15.90 -8.60 -7.03
CA TYR A 65 -14.81 -8.64 -8.00
C TYR A 65 -14.03 -9.94 -7.81
N ALA A 66 -14.37 -10.97 -8.60
CA ALA A 66 -13.80 -12.30 -8.49
C ALA A 66 -12.27 -12.32 -8.62
N THR A 67 -11.70 -11.42 -9.41
CA THR A 67 -10.26 -11.37 -9.71
C THR A 67 -9.57 -10.09 -9.27
N GLY A 68 -10.33 -9.01 -9.04
CA GLY A 68 -9.79 -7.68 -8.74
C GLY A 68 -8.79 -7.65 -7.58
N PRO A 69 -9.18 -8.11 -6.37
CA PRO A 69 -8.28 -8.12 -5.22
C PRO A 69 -7.02 -8.96 -5.45
N SER A 70 -7.16 -10.12 -6.09
CA SER A 70 -6.02 -10.99 -6.42
C SER A 70 -5.08 -10.34 -7.43
N ALA A 71 -5.61 -9.67 -8.44
CA ALA A 71 -4.80 -8.97 -9.44
C ALA A 71 -4.04 -7.78 -8.83
N LEU A 72 -4.66 -7.01 -7.94
CA LEU A 72 -4.00 -5.91 -7.22
C LEU A 72 -2.89 -6.41 -6.29
N ALA A 73 -3.15 -7.46 -5.52
CA ALA A 73 -2.13 -8.07 -4.65
C ALA A 73 -0.94 -8.58 -5.48
N THR A 74 -1.22 -9.24 -6.60
CA THR A 74 -0.19 -9.75 -7.51
C THR A 74 0.63 -8.61 -8.13
N LEU A 75 -0.02 -7.53 -8.58
CA LEU A 75 0.65 -6.33 -9.08
C LEU A 75 1.57 -5.70 -8.03
N ALA A 76 1.10 -5.60 -6.78
CA ALA A 76 1.92 -5.06 -5.70
C ALA A 76 3.18 -5.90 -5.47
N LEU A 77 3.02 -7.23 -5.43
CA LEU A 77 4.14 -8.16 -5.24
C LEU A 77 5.15 -8.13 -6.40
N LEU A 78 4.68 -8.04 -7.64
CA LEU A 78 5.54 -7.89 -8.82
C LEU A 78 6.31 -6.57 -8.79
N ASN A 79 5.66 -5.45 -8.41
CA ASN A 79 6.31 -4.14 -8.36
C ASN A 79 7.39 -4.03 -7.28
N ILE A 80 7.34 -4.85 -6.22
CA ILE A 80 8.40 -4.91 -5.20
C ILE A 80 9.49 -5.94 -5.53
N GLY A 81 9.53 -6.42 -6.78
CA GLY A 81 10.64 -7.22 -7.31
C GLY A 81 10.42 -8.73 -7.30
N MET A 82 9.22 -9.23 -6.94
CA MET A 82 8.89 -10.63 -7.20
C MET A 82 8.70 -10.88 -8.70
N THR A 83 8.85 -12.13 -9.10
CA THR A 83 8.92 -12.56 -10.50
C THR A 83 7.95 -13.72 -10.76
N ALA A 84 7.70 -14.03 -12.03
CA ALA A 84 6.91 -15.21 -12.41
C ALA A 84 7.52 -16.55 -11.98
N GLN A 85 8.77 -16.55 -11.48
CA GLN A 85 9.43 -17.74 -10.93
C GLN A 85 9.10 -17.98 -9.45
N ASP A 86 8.59 -16.96 -8.75
CA ASP A 86 8.23 -17.08 -7.35
C ASP A 86 6.90 -17.83 -7.19
N GLN A 87 6.90 -18.85 -6.33
CA GLN A 87 5.73 -19.73 -6.12
C GLN A 87 4.42 -18.96 -5.83
N PRO A 88 4.39 -17.90 -4.99
CA PRO A 88 3.16 -17.13 -4.78
C PRO A 88 2.64 -16.46 -6.05
N ILE A 89 3.55 -15.93 -6.89
CA ILE A 89 3.19 -15.31 -8.16
C ILE A 89 2.66 -16.36 -9.13
N GLN A 90 3.30 -17.53 -9.24
CA GLN A 90 2.84 -18.62 -10.11
C GLN A 90 1.40 -19.01 -9.82
N LYS A 91 1.08 -19.26 -8.54
CA LYS A 91 -0.29 -19.60 -8.11
C LYS A 91 -1.28 -18.50 -8.44
N ALA A 92 -0.90 -17.24 -8.23
CA ALA A 92 -1.78 -16.11 -8.55
C ALA A 92 -2.02 -15.97 -10.06
N LEU A 93 -0.98 -16.15 -10.87
CA LEU A 93 -1.09 -16.13 -12.33
C LEU A 93 -1.96 -17.28 -12.84
N GLU A 94 -1.80 -18.49 -12.29
CA GLU A 94 -2.67 -19.65 -12.59
C GLU A 94 -4.13 -19.35 -12.25
N PHE A 95 -4.39 -18.84 -11.05
CA PHE A 95 -5.72 -18.40 -10.64
C PHE A 95 -6.30 -17.39 -11.64
N LEU A 96 -5.62 -16.27 -11.89
CA LEU A 96 -6.12 -15.21 -12.78
C LEU A 96 -6.39 -15.72 -14.20
N ARG A 97 -5.50 -16.56 -14.74
CA ARG A 97 -5.67 -17.15 -16.09
C ARG A 97 -6.85 -18.12 -16.17
N SER A 98 -7.21 -18.78 -15.07
CA SER A 98 -8.38 -19.68 -15.00
C SER A 98 -9.72 -18.94 -15.01
N GLN A 99 -9.73 -17.64 -14.66
CA GLN A 99 -10.96 -16.87 -14.54
C GLN A 99 -11.41 -16.35 -15.91
N ARG A 100 -12.23 -17.15 -16.60
CA ARG A 100 -12.84 -16.80 -17.90
C ARG A 100 -14.30 -17.29 -17.97
N PRO A 101 -15.20 -16.55 -18.65
CA PRO A 101 -14.97 -15.22 -19.24
C PRO A 101 -14.92 -14.11 -18.17
N LEU A 102 -14.16 -13.05 -18.44
CA LEU A 102 -14.21 -11.83 -17.62
C LEU A 102 -15.36 -10.94 -18.11
N THR A 103 -16.22 -10.52 -17.18
CA THR A 103 -17.42 -9.71 -17.50
C THR A 103 -17.24 -8.24 -17.15
N LYS A 104 -16.21 -7.88 -16.39
CA LYS A 104 -15.92 -6.50 -15.98
C LYS A 104 -14.63 -6.00 -16.64
N THR A 105 -14.72 -4.85 -17.30
CA THR A 105 -13.56 -4.19 -17.93
C THR A 105 -12.47 -3.85 -16.91
N TYR A 106 -12.86 -3.49 -15.69
CA TYR A 106 -11.94 -3.27 -14.56
C TYR A 106 -11.04 -4.48 -14.29
N GLU A 107 -11.64 -5.67 -14.21
CA GLU A 107 -10.93 -6.92 -13.95
C GLU A 107 -10.04 -7.32 -15.12
N ALA A 108 -10.54 -7.17 -16.35
CA ALA A 108 -9.74 -7.39 -17.54
C ALA A 108 -8.51 -6.47 -17.59
N GLY A 109 -8.68 -5.18 -17.28
CA GLY A 109 -7.59 -4.21 -17.23
C GLY A 109 -6.54 -4.58 -16.17
N LEU A 110 -6.97 -4.93 -14.96
CA LEU A 110 -6.06 -5.37 -13.90
C LEU A 110 -5.28 -6.64 -14.29
N GLN A 111 -5.95 -7.65 -14.86
CA GLN A 111 -5.26 -8.87 -15.30
C GLN A 111 -4.25 -8.59 -16.41
N LEU A 112 -4.57 -7.73 -17.37
CA LEU A 112 -3.62 -7.33 -18.41
C LEU A 112 -2.37 -6.67 -17.82
N MET A 113 -2.55 -5.77 -16.83
CA MET A 113 -1.41 -5.16 -16.14
C MET A 113 -0.58 -6.20 -15.38
N VAL A 114 -1.22 -7.18 -14.73
CA VAL A 114 -0.51 -8.29 -14.06
C VAL A 114 0.35 -9.06 -15.06
N PHE A 115 -0.22 -9.49 -16.19
CA PHE A 115 0.51 -10.30 -17.17
C PHE A 115 1.66 -9.51 -17.81
N ALA A 116 1.44 -8.23 -18.12
CA ALA A 116 2.49 -7.35 -18.61
C ALA A 116 3.62 -7.16 -17.59
N ALA A 117 3.30 -7.00 -16.30
CA ALA A 117 4.29 -6.87 -15.24
C ALA A 117 5.04 -8.18 -14.96
N ALA A 118 4.34 -9.32 -15.04
CA ALA A 118 4.91 -10.63 -14.78
C ALA A 118 5.97 -11.05 -15.80
N LYS A 119 5.84 -10.57 -17.05
CA LYS A 119 6.74 -10.89 -18.17
C LYS A 119 7.03 -12.40 -18.26
N ASP A 120 5.98 -13.21 -18.13
CA ASP A 120 6.08 -14.67 -18.17
C ASP A 120 6.36 -15.12 -19.61
N GLY A 121 7.62 -14.99 -20.02
CA GLY A 121 8.08 -15.16 -21.40
C GLY A 121 7.92 -16.58 -21.94
N ASN A 122 7.47 -17.55 -21.15
CA ASN A 122 7.10 -18.88 -21.65
C ASN A 122 5.64 -18.91 -22.13
N ARG A 123 4.74 -18.18 -21.47
CA ARG A 123 3.30 -18.17 -21.75
C ARG A 123 2.80 -16.94 -22.47
N ASP A 124 3.33 -15.77 -22.14
CA ASP A 124 2.83 -14.46 -22.59
C ASP A 124 3.65 -13.93 -23.78
N ARG A 125 4.04 -14.82 -24.70
CA ARG A 125 4.74 -14.44 -25.93
C ARG A 125 3.79 -13.75 -26.90
N ALA A 126 4.22 -12.63 -27.45
CA ALA A 126 3.62 -12.10 -28.67
C ALA A 126 3.73 -13.18 -29.75
N ARG A 127 2.60 -13.52 -30.37
CA ARG A 127 2.56 -14.47 -31.50
C ARG A 127 3.28 -13.89 -32.70
#